data_AF-A0A401TQP7-F1
#
_entry.id   AF-A0A401TQP7-F1
#
_cell.length_a   1.000
_cell.length_b   1.000
_cell.length_c   1.000
_cell.angle_alpha   90.00
_cell.angle_beta   90.00
_cell.angle_gamma   90.00
#
_symmetry.space_group_name_H-M   'P 1'
#
loop_
_entity.id
_entity.type
_entity.pdbx_description
1 polymer ?
#
loop_
_entity_poly.entity_id
_entity_poly.type
_entity_poly.pdbx_seq_one_letter_code
_entity_poly.pdbx_strand_id
1 'polypeptide(L)'
;MRQRLTAVGLESFCKTTGGKGLHVVAPLLSGARDRVTWKEAKGFAQGICQWMAQDAPERYLINMSKAKRTGKIFLDYLRNDRLSTAVAVLSPRARAGATVSMPLTWAQVRGDLDPKKYTVRSVPALLAKTKAWDGYEDAASSIKAAMKKLATR
;
A
#
# COMPACT_ATOMS: atom_id res chain seq x y z
N MET A 1 -7.71 4.87 1.99
CA MET A 1 -7.07 3.92 1.05
C MET A 1 -7.86 2.62 0.92
N ARG A 2 -7.88 1.72 1.92
CA ARG A 2 -8.62 0.43 1.88
C ARG A 2 -10.02 0.54 1.27
N GLN A 3 -10.88 1.39 1.83
CA GLN A 3 -12.26 1.59 1.38
C GLN A 3 -12.36 1.98 -0.11
N ARG A 4 -11.42 2.78 -0.64
CA ARG A 4 -11.42 3.20 -2.05
C ARG A 4 -11.04 2.06 -2.97
N LEU A 5 -10.05 1.26 -2.59
CA LEU A 5 -9.67 0.03 -3.32
C LEU A 5 -10.84 -0.96 -3.31
N THR A 6 -11.49 -1.17 -2.16
CA THR A 6 -12.69 -2.01 -2.06
C THR A 6 -13.83 -1.49 -2.94
N ALA A 7 -14.08 -0.18 -2.98
CA ALA A 7 -15.13 0.41 -3.82
C ALA A 7 -14.91 0.14 -5.32
N VAL A 8 -13.66 0.06 -5.78
CA VAL A 8 -13.33 -0.34 -7.17
C VAL A 8 -13.16 -1.85 -7.34
N GLY A 9 -13.49 -2.65 -6.32
CA GLY A 9 -13.47 -4.11 -6.38
C GLY A 9 -12.09 -4.74 -6.20
N LEU A 10 -11.12 -4.02 -5.61
CA LEU A 10 -9.82 -4.56 -5.26
C LEU A 10 -9.73 -4.84 -3.76
N GLU A 11 -9.39 -6.07 -3.41
CA GLU A 11 -8.90 -6.38 -2.07
C GLU A 11 -7.49 -5.84 -1.89
N SER A 12 -7.15 -5.46 -0.67
CA SER A 12 -5.84 -4.87 -0.38
C SER A 12 -5.31 -5.27 0.98
N PHE A 13 -3.98 -5.31 1.06
CA PHE A 13 -3.22 -5.79 2.20
C PHE A 13 -2.27 -4.69 2.67
N CYS A 14 -2.03 -4.62 3.97
CA CYS A 14 -1.21 -3.55 4.55
C CYS A 14 0.05 -4.09 5.20
N LYS A 15 1.13 -3.32 5.15
CA LYS A 15 2.36 -3.58 5.89
C LYS A 15 2.99 -2.29 6.37
N THR A 16 3.74 -2.36 7.47
CA THR A 16 4.65 -1.26 7.80
C THR A 16 5.79 -1.21 6.78
N THR A 17 6.38 -0.03 6.62
CA THR A 17 7.59 0.12 5.80
C THR A 17 8.87 -0.30 6.53
N GLY A 18 8.80 -0.59 7.83
CA GLY A 18 9.97 -0.56 8.73
C GLY A 18 10.56 0.85 8.88
N GLY A 19 9.77 1.89 8.60
CA GLY A 19 10.10 3.29 8.78
C GLY A 19 8.96 4.01 9.50
N LYS A 20 8.48 5.12 8.93
CA LYS A 20 7.37 5.90 9.50
C LYS A 20 6.03 5.71 8.78
N GLY A 21 6.03 4.98 7.66
CA GLY A 21 4.87 4.87 6.77
C GLY A 21 4.34 3.45 6.63
N LEU A 22 3.24 3.34 5.89
CA LEU A 22 2.58 2.09 5.51
C LEU A 22 2.68 1.89 4.00
N HIS A 23 2.74 0.63 3.57
CA HIS A 23 2.44 0.25 2.19
C HIS A 23 1.07 -0.45 2.17
N VAL A 24 0.29 -0.15 1.14
CA VAL A 24 -0.95 -0.87 0.81
C VAL A 24 -0.73 -1.53 -0.54
N VAL A 25 -0.99 -2.83 -0.62
CA VAL A 25 -0.71 -3.66 -1.78
C VAL A 25 -2.01 -4.34 -2.22
N ALA A 26 -2.32 -4.29 -3.51
CA ALA A 26 -3.45 -5.00 -4.10
C ALA A 26 -2.89 -6.03 -5.11
N PRO A 27 -3.10 -7.34 -4.91
CA PRO A 27 -2.71 -8.35 -5.88
C PRO A 27 -3.57 -8.21 -7.14
N LEU A 28 -2.94 -8.37 -8.31
CA LEU A 28 -3.60 -8.20 -9.61
C LEU A 28 -3.47 -9.47 -10.44
N LEU A 29 -4.51 -9.79 -11.21
CA LEU A 29 -4.42 -10.82 -12.23
C LEU A 29 -3.43 -10.38 -13.32
N SER A 30 -2.62 -11.32 -13.80
CA SER A 30 -1.56 -11.08 -14.80
C SER A 30 -1.79 -11.83 -16.13
N GLY A 31 -2.91 -12.54 -16.25
CA GLY A 31 -3.28 -13.27 -17.46
C GLY A 31 -3.47 -12.36 -18.68
N ALA A 32 -3.48 -12.95 -19.88
CA ALA A 32 -3.53 -12.19 -21.15
C ALA A 32 -4.70 -11.18 -21.22
N ARG A 33 -5.85 -11.51 -20.62
CA ARG A 33 -7.05 -10.66 -20.58
C ARG A 33 -6.89 -9.46 -19.62
N ASP A 34 -6.07 -9.60 -18.59
CA ASP A 34 -5.86 -8.62 -17.52
C ASP A 34 -4.59 -7.77 -17.68
N ARG A 35 -3.77 -8.10 -18.69
CA ARG A 35 -2.53 -7.37 -18.97
C ARG A 35 -2.80 -5.88 -19.20
N VAL A 36 -2.07 -5.06 -18.45
CA VAL A 36 -1.96 -3.60 -18.61
C VAL A 36 -0.51 -3.21 -18.71
N THR A 37 -0.25 -2.03 -19.27
CA THR A 37 1.07 -1.40 -19.28
C THR A 37 1.40 -0.82 -17.89
N TRP A 38 2.69 -0.60 -17.64
CA TRP A 38 3.14 0.11 -16.44
C TRP A 38 2.56 1.52 -16.32
N LYS A 39 2.40 2.22 -17.46
CA LYS A 39 1.79 3.56 -17.50
C LYS A 39 0.33 3.52 -17.05
N GLU A 40 -0.42 2.53 -17.50
CA GLU A 40 -1.80 2.29 -17.09
C GLU A 40 -1.90 1.96 -15.61
N ALA A 41 -1.12 1.01 -15.10
CA ALA A 41 -1.10 0.66 -13.68
C ALA A 41 -0.74 1.85 -12.78
N LYS A 42 0.28 2.63 -13.17
CA LYS A 42 0.67 3.86 -12.48
C LYS A 42 -0.42 4.92 -12.52
N GLY A 43 -1.07 5.10 -13.67
CA GLY A 43 -2.19 6.03 -13.85
C GLY A 43 -3.39 5.67 -12.96
N PHE A 44 -3.71 4.38 -12.83
CA PHE A 44 -4.72 3.90 -11.89
C PHE A 44 -4.36 4.22 -10.44
N ALA A 45 -3.14 3.89 -10.00
CA ALA A 45 -2.68 4.20 -8.65
C ALA A 45 -2.71 5.72 -8.36
N GLN A 46 -2.34 6.53 -9.35
CA GLN A 46 -2.46 7.99 -9.28
C GLN A 46 -3.92 8.43 -9.09
N GLY A 47 -4.86 7.88 -9.86
CA GLY A 47 -6.29 8.19 -9.75
C GLY A 47 -6.87 7.87 -8.36
N ILE A 48 -6.50 6.72 -7.78
CA ILE A 48 -6.91 6.38 -6.40
C ILE A 48 -6.33 7.37 -5.38
N CYS A 49 -5.08 7.79 -5.55
CA CYS A 49 -4.45 8.78 -4.67
C CYS A 49 -5.07 10.17 -4.84
N GLN A 50 -5.42 10.56 -6.08
CA GLN A 50 -6.12 11.80 -6.38
C GLN A 50 -7.49 11.84 -5.70
N TRP A 51 -8.28 10.78 -5.83
CA TRP A 51 -9.55 10.65 -5.12
C TRP A 51 -9.34 10.86 -3.61
N MET A 52 -8.38 10.17 -3.00
CA MET A 52 -8.14 10.31 -1.56
C MET A 52 -7.68 11.71 -1.14
N ALA A 53 -6.91 12.40 -1.97
CA ALA A 53 -6.48 13.77 -1.71
C ALA A 53 -7.58 14.82 -1.96
N GLN A 54 -8.52 14.56 -2.88
CA GLN A 54 -9.66 15.45 -3.13
C GLN A 54 -10.68 15.42 -2.00
N ASP A 55 -10.94 14.25 -1.41
CA ASP A 55 -11.92 14.11 -0.33
C ASP A 55 -11.41 14.66 1.02
N ALA A 56 -10.09 14.79 1.19
CA ALA A 56 -9.46 15.26 2.43
C ALA A 56 -8.11 15.98 2.15
N PRO A 57 -8.14 17.13 1.43
CA PRO A 57 -6.95 17.85 0.97
C PRO A 57 -6.12 18.44 2.11
N GLU A 58 -6.70 18.62 3.29
CA GLU A 58 -6.05 19.03 4.53
C GLU A 58 -5.20 17.92 5.15
N ARG A 59 -5.47 16.64 4.81
CA ARG A 59 -4.77 15.47 5.36
C ARG A 59 -3.83 14.81 4.37
N TYR A 60 -4.14 14.85 3.08
CA TYR A 60 -3.42 14.10 2.05
C TYR A 60 -2.97 14.97 0.89
N LEU A 61 -1.87 14.54 0.25
CA LEU A 61 -1.37 15.16 -0.97
C LEU A 61 -0.68 14.12 -1.85
N ILE A 62 -0.67 14.39 -3.15
CA ILE A 62 -0.05 13.53 -4.17
C ILE A 62 1.17 14.19 -4.84
N ASN A 63 1.47 15.46 -4.52
CA ASN A 63 2.62 16.16 -5.10
C ASN A 63 3.89 15.96 -4.27
N MET A 64 5.05 16.00 -4.92
CA MET A 64 6.32 15.68 -4.26
C MET A 64 6.91 16.83 -3.43
N SER A 65 6.34 18.03 -3.48
CA SER A 65 6.90 19.21 -2.81
C SER A 65 6.93 19.02 -1.30
N LYS A 66 8.13 18.82 -0.73
CA LYS A 66 8.35 18.67 0.72
C LYS A 66 7.78 19.85 1.51
N ALA A 67 7.87 21.07 0.96
CA ALA A 67 7.33 22.28 1.58
C ALA A 67 5.80 22.20 1.80
N LYS A 68 5.07 21.47 0.95
CA LYS A 68 3.62 21.29 1.05
C LYS A 68 3.20 20.14 1.97
N ARG A 69 4.15 19.40 2.57
CA ARG A 69 3.88 18.18 3.35
C ARG A 69 3.70 18.36 4.85
N THR A 70 4.00 19.54 5.40
CA THR A 70 3.86 19.78 6.84
C THR A 70 2.43 19.49 7.28
N GLY A 71 2.26 18.57 8.24
CA GLY A 71 0.96 18.14 8.75
C GLY A 71 0.16 17.18 7.84
N LYS A 72 0.71 16.75 6.70
CA LYS A 72 -0.01 15.93 5.71
C LYS A 72 0.71 14.63 5.38
N ILE A 73 -0.05 13.64 4.93
CA ILE A 73 0.46 12.36 4.44
C ILE A 73 0.62 12.43 2.91
N PHE A 74 1.83 12.18 2.43
CA PHE A 74 2.09 12.01 1.01
C PHE A 74 1.67 10.62 0.54
N LEU A 75 0.83 10.56 -0.50
CA LEU A 75 0.40 9.32 -1.15
C LEU A 75 1.34 9.01 -2.32
N ASP A 76 2.32 8.13 -2.07
CA ASP A 76 3.36 7.76 -3.04
C ASP A 76 2.88 6.71 -4.05
N TYR A 77 2.24 7.14 -5.13
CA TYR A 77 1.87 6.27 -6.26
C TYR A 77 3.04 6.00 -7.22
N LEU A 78 4.17 6.69 -7.06
CA LEU A 78 5.30 6.64 -8.01
C LEU A 78 6.01 5.28 -8.00
N ARG A 79 5.79 4.48 -6.96
CA ARG A 79 6.34 3.12 -6.83
C ARG A 79 5.81 2.11 -7.84
N ASN A 80 4.79 2.47 -8.62
CA ASN A 80 4.16 1.61 -9.62
C ASN A 80 4.76 1.80 -11.03
N ASP A 81 5.94 2.40 -11.14
CA ASP A 81 6.67 2.51 -12.41
C ASP A 81 7.54 1.27 -12.66
N ARG A 82 7.88 0.97 -13.93
CA ARG A 82 8.52 -0.28 -14.38
C ARG A 82 9.80 -0.65 -13.62
N LEU A 83 10.60 0.34 -13.23
CA LEU A 83 11.88 0.15 -12.54
C LEU A 83 11.84 0.62 -11.08
N SER A 84 10.67 1.03 -10.60
CA SER A 84 10.51 1.42 -9.21
C SER A 84 10.50 0.21 -8.30
N THR A 85 11.04 0.39 -7.09
CA THR A 85 11.09 -0.65 -6.08
C THR A 85 10.28 -0.28 -4.85
N ALA A 86 9.72 -1.31 -4.22
CA ALA A 86 9.15 -1.25 -2.89
C ALA A 86 9.84 -2.33 -2.03
N VAL A 87 10.09 -2.00 -0.76
CA VAL A 87 10.71 -2.95 0.17
C VAL A 87 9.81 -4.18 0.35
N ALA A 88 10.41 -5.37 0.28
CA ALA A 88 9.69 -6.64 0.35
C ALA A 88 9.04 -6.84 1.74
N VAL A 89 7.98 -7.63 1.78
CA VAL A 89 7.36 -8.07 3.05
C VAL A 89 8.40 -8.83 3.86
N LEU A 90 8.42 -8.64 5.19
CA LEU A 90 9.39 -9.24 6.13
C LEU A 90 10.86 -8.84 5.96
N SER A 91 11.21 -8.06 4.94
CA SER A 91 12.59 -7.61 4.79
C SER A 91 13.00 -6.61 5.89
N PRO A 92 14.23 -6.72 6.42
CA PRO A 92 14.76 -5.79 7.40
C PRO A 92 15.12 -4.45 6.75
N ARG A 93 15.19 -3.40 7.58
CA ARG A 93 15.64 -2.07 7.20
C ARG A 93 16.95 -1.77 7.90
N ALA A 94 17.90 -1.17 7.16
CA ALA A 94 19.13 -0.60 7.69
C ALA A 94 18.82 0.66 8.52
N ARG A 95 18.28 0.46 9.72
CA ARG A 95 17.89 1.47 10.70
C ARG A 95 18.20 0.94 12.11
N ALA A 96 18.29 1.83 13.08
CA ALA A 96 18.44 1.45 14.49
C ALA A 96 17.35 0.42 14.88
N GLY A 97 17.79 -0.68 15.49
CA GLY A 97 16.92 -1.81 15.85
C GLY A 97 16.63 -2.80 14.72
N ALA A 98 17.13 -2.60 13.50
CA ALA A 98 16.87 -3.45 12.33
C ALA A 98 15.36 -3.74 12.16
N THR A 99 14.58 -2.66 12.06
CA THR A 99 13.12 -2.74 11.94
C THR A 99 12.70 -3.45 10.67
N VAL A 100 11.55 -4.13 10.68
CA VAL A 100 11.07 -4.99 9.60
C VAL A 100 9.85 -4.39 8.91
N SER A 101 9.74 -4.60 7.60
CA SER A 101 8.51 -4.33 6.84
C SER A 101 7.43 -5.38 7.18
N MET A 102 6.79 -5.23 8.33
CA MET A 102 5.88 -6.21 8.93
C MET A 102 4.50 -6.20 8.25
N PRO A 103 3.97 -7.36 7.76
CA PRO A 103 2.59 -7.48 7.31
C PRO A 103 1.62 -7.30 8.48
N LEU A 104 0.50 -6.62 8.22
CA LEU A 104 -0.52 -6.29 9.20
C LEU A 104 -1.90 -6.72 8.71
N THR A 105 -2.74 -7.15 9.64
CA THR A 105 -4.19 -7.16 9.44
C THR A 105 -4.73 -5.72 9.49
N TRP A 106 -5.85 -5.44 8.84
CA TRP A 106 -6.45 -4.10 8.89
C TRP A 106 -6.86 -3.67 10.30
N ALA A 107 -7.18 -4.61 11.20
CA ALA A 107 -7.49 -4.32 12.61
C ALA A 107 -6.27 -3.84 13.42
N GLN A 108 -5.05 -4.16 12.97
CA GLN A 108 -3.81 -3.66 13.56
C GLN A 108 -3.43 -2.27 13.05
N VAL A 109 -4.03 -1.79 11.96
CA VAL A 109 -3.74 -0.47 11.38
C VAL A 109 -4.52 0.61 12.15
N ARG A 110 -3.97 1.02 13.29
CA ARG A 110 -4.56 2.00 14.22
C ARG A 110 -3.62 3.17 14.49
N GLY A 111 -4.15 4.22 15.13
CA GLY A 111 -3.39 5.45 15.44
C GLY A 111 -2.22 5.24 16.40
N ASP A 112 -2.26 4.19 17.24
CA ASP A 112 -1.23 3.79 18.20
C ASP A 112 -0.19 2.81 17.63
N LEU A 113 -0.27 2.50 16.33
CA LEU A 113 0.66 1.60 15.67
C LEU A 113 2.09 2.16 15.70
N ASP A 114 3.01 1.43 16.32
CA ASP A 114 4.43 1.77 16.35
C ASP A 114 5.27 0.80 15.50
N PRO A 115 5.70 1.20 14.29
CA PRO A 115 6.53 0.37 13.42
C PRO A 115 7.88 -0.02 14.03
N LYS A 116 8.40 0.73 15.02
CA LYS A 116 9.70 0.46 15.64
C LYS A 116 9.71 -0.81 16.48
N LYS A 117 8.54 -1.29 16.90
CA LYS A 117 8.40 -2.54 17.67
C LYS A 117 8.63 -3.78 16.82
N TYR A 118 8.51 -3.69 15.49
CA TYR A 118 8.76 -4.80 14.58
C TYR A 118 10.21 -4.80 14.15
N THR A 119 11.00 -5.72 14.70
CA THR A 119 12.44 -5.87 14.46
C THR A 119 12.76 -7.30 14.09
N VAL A 120 13.95 -7.54 13.54
CA VAL A 120 14.44 -8.91 13.27
C VAL A 120 14.43 -9.81 14.51
N ARG A 121 14.44 -9.24 15.73
CA ARG A 121 14.38 -9.99 16.99
C ARG A 121 12.95 -10.27 17.45
N SER A 122 12.01 -9.36 17.22
CA SER A 122 10.62 -9.49 17.71
C SER A 122 9.69 -10.16 16.70
N VAL A 123 9.95 -10.01 15.40
CA VAL A 123 9.09 -10.51 14.32
C VAL A 123 8.90 -12.03 14.33
N PRO A 124 9.92 -12.88 14.55
CA PRO A 124 9.73 -14.34 14.52
C PRO A 124 8.59 -14.84 15.43
N ALA A 125 8.50 -14.34 16.66
CA ALA A 125 7.46 -14.71 17.62
C ALA A 125 6.05 -14.20 17.22
N LEU A 126 5.99 -13.09 16.48
CA LEU A 126 4.74 -12.51 15.98
C LEU A 126 4.23 -13.25 14.74
N LEU A 127 5.13 -13.71 13.87
CA LEU A 127 4.78 -14.44 12.66
C LEU A 127 4.09 -15.77 12.94
N ALA A 128 4.50 -16.47 13.99
CA ALA A 128 3.87 -17.72 14.41
C ALA A 128 2.38 -17.58 14.79
N LYS A 129 1.88 -16.35 14.99
CA LYS A 129 0.53 -16.08 15.49
C LYS A 129 -0.32 -15.24 14.53
N THR A 130 0.27 -14.74 13.44
CA THR A 130 -0.42 -13.79 12.56
C THR A 130 -1.15 -14.48 11.42
N LYS A 131 -2.29 -13.91 11.03
CA LYS A 131 -3.02 -14.23 9.78
C LYS A 131 -2.91 -13.09 8.75
N ALA A 132 -1.97 -12.19 8.97
CA ALA A 132 -1.78 -11.04 8.09
C ALA A 132 -1.33 -11.53 6.72
N TRP A 133 -2.09 -11.15 5.68
CA TRP A 133 -1.87 -11.54 4.28
C TRP A 133 -2.26 -12.98 3.92
N ASP A 134 -3.01 -13.68 4.77
CA ASP A 134 -3.71 -14.91 4.35
C ASP A 134 -4.61 -14.61 3.15
N GLY A 135 -4.59 -15.48 2.13
CA GLY A 135 -5.38 -15.32 0.90
C GLY A 135 -4.85 -14.27 -0.09
N TYR A 136 -3.62 -13.77 0.08
CA TYR A 136 -3.05 -12.75 -0.83
C TYR A 136 -3.09 -13.16 -2.31
N GLU A 137 -2.78 -14.40 -2.63
CA GLU A 137 -2.79 -14.87 -4.03
C GLU A 137 -4.22 -15.01 -4.57
N ASP A 138 -5.12 -15.59 -3.77
CA ASP A 138 -6.53 -15.79 -4.13
C ASP A 138 -7.29 -14.48 -4.32
N ALA A 139 -6.85 -13.41 -3.65
CA ALA A 139 -7.44 -12.08 -3.72
C ALA A 139 -7.11 -11.32 -5.03
N ALA A 140 -6.28 -11.89 -5.92
CA ALA A 140 -5.89 -11.25 -7.16
C ALA A 140 -7.10 -10.93 -8.05
N SER A 141 -7.21 -9.67 -8.47
CA SER A 141 -8.37 -9.18 -9.24
C SER A 141 -7.96 -8.34 -10.45
N SER A 142 -8.91 -8.15 -11.38
CA SER A 142 -8.66 -7.44 -12.64
C SER A 142 -8.50 -5.93 -12.43
N ILE A 143 -7.32 -5.39 -12.70
CA ILE A 143 -7.10 -3.93 -12.68
C ILE A 143 -7.94 -3.21 -13.74
N LYS A 144 -8.25 -3.84 -14.88
CA LYS A 144 -9.08 -3.23 -15.93
C LYS A 144 -10.51 -2.98 -15.46
N ALA A 145 -11.09 -3.96 -14.76
CA ALA A 145 -12.40 -3.80 -14.15
C ALA A 145 -12.39 -2.68 -13.09
N ALA A 146 -11.34 -2.60 -12.28
CA ALA A 146 -11.18 -1.54 -11.28
C ALA A 146 -11.02 -0.15 -11.93
N MET A 147 -10.26 -0.05 -13.03
CA MET A 147 -10.14 1.18 -13.81
C MET A 147 -11.48 1.65 -14.37
N LYS A 148 -12.29 0.73 -14.92
CA LYS A 148 -13.64 1.05 -15.41
C LYS A 148 -14.52 1.61 -14.30
N LYS A 149 -14.52 0.97 -13.13
CA LYS A 149 -15.28 1.46 -11.95
C LYS A 149 -14.79 2.82 -11.46
N LEU A 150 -13.48 3.05 -11.47
CA LEU A 150 -12.91 4.34 -11.08
C LEU A 150 -13.31 5.46 -12.05
N ALA A 151 -13.39 5.17 -13.35
CA ALA A 151 -13.80 6.15 -14.37
C ALA A 151 -15.29 6.50 -14.32
N THR A 152 -16.14 5.65 -13.72
CA THR A 152 -17.58 5.88 -13.55
C THR A 152 -17.96 6.42 -12.17
N ARG A 153 -16.98 6.72 -11.33
CA ARG A 153 -17.16 7.39 -10.04
C ARG A 153 -17.29 8.89 -10.25
#